data_AF-U3TBH3-F1
#
_entry.id   AF-U3TBH3-F1
#
_cell.length_a   1.000
_cell.length_b   1.000
_cell.length_c   1.000
_cell.angle_alpha   90.00
_cell.angle_beta   90.00
_cell.angle_gamma   90.00
#
_symmetry.space_group_name_H-M   'P 1'
#
loop_
_entity.id
_entity.type
_entity.pdbx_description
1 polymer ?
#
loop_
_entity_poly.entity_id
_entity_poly.type
_entity_poly.pdbx_seq_one_letter_code
_entity_poly.pdbx_strand_id
1 'polypeptide(L)' 'VQGIVHGGGKTCGQPHVPGLYIKVFDYIDWIQSIIAGNTTATCPP' A
#
# COMPACT_ATOMS: atom_id res chain seq x y z
N VAL A 1 -10.77 0.45 -3.74
CA VAL A 1 -9.48 -0.22 -4.05
C VAL A 1 -8.99 -0.90 -2.78
N GLN A 2 -8.55 -2.15 -2.83
CA GLN A 2 -8.13 -2.90 -1.64
C GLN A 2 -6.60 -2.96 -1.46
N GLY A 3 -5.84 -2.96 -2.55
CA GLY A 3 -4.37 -3.04 -2.49
C GLY A 3 -3.68 -2.36 -3.66
N ILE A 4 -2.41 -1.98 -3.46
CA ILE A 4 -1.50 -1.49 -4.50
C ILE A 4 -0.40 -2.54 -4.68
N VAL A 5 -0.04 -2.88 -5.92
CA VAL A 5 0.99 -3.90 -6.17
C VAL A 5 2.32 -3.45 -5.57
N HIS A 6 2.92 -4.29 -4.72
CA HIS A 6 4.24 -4.05 -4.17
C HIS A 6 5.28 -4.88 -4.92
N GLY A 7 5.04 -6.19 -5.01
CA GLY A 7 5.99 -7.11 -5.62
C GLY A 7 5.62 -8.57 -5.37
N GLY A 8 6.60 -9.46 -5.52
CA GLY A 8 6.46 -10.89 -5.33
C GLY A 8 7.77 -11.60 -5.62
N GLY A 9 7.72 -12.89 -5.97
CA GLY A 9 8.90 -13.63 -6.42
C GLY A 9 9.62 -12.98 -7.60
N LYS A 10 10.91 -13.30 -7.77
CA LYS A 10 11.71 -12.85 -8.91
C LYS A 10 11.06 -13.19 -10.26
N THR A 11 10.35 -14.33 -10.30
CA THR A 11 9.55 -14.75 -11.44
C THR A 11 8.08 -14.79 -11.01
N CYS A 12 7.18 -14.26 -11.84
CA CYS A 12 5.76 -14.23 -11.54
C CYS A 12 5.13 -15.63 -11.59
N GLY A 13 4.07 -15.86 -10.81
CA GLY A 13 3.26 -17.09 -10.88
C GLY A 13 3.93 -18.35 -10.32
N GLN A 14 5.01 -18.20 -9.54
CA GLN A 14 5.65 -19.34 -8.89
C GLN A 14 4.73 -19.98 -7.84
N PRO A 15 4.62 -21.33 -7.82
CA PRO A 15 3.86 -22.03 -6.79
C PRO A 15 4.33 -21.64 -5.39
N HIS A 16 3.38 -21.40 -4.48
CA HIS A 16 3.63 -21.01 -3.09
C HIS A 16 4.37 -19.69 -2.89
N VAL A 17 4.53 -18.86 -3.93
CA VAL A 17 5.08 -17.51 -3.83
C VAL A 17 3.98 -16.49 -4.12
N PRO A 18 3.33 -15.94 -3.09
CA PRO A 18 2.22 -15.01 -3.29
C PRO A 18 2.72 -13.64 -3.77
N GLY A 19 1.79 -12.89 -4.38
CA GLY A 19 1.97 -11.46 -4.60
C GLY A 19 1.81 -10.69 -3.29
N LEU A 20 2.68 -9.70 -3.09
CA LEU A 20 2.62 -8.76 -1.99
C LEU A 20 1.93 -7.49 -2.46
N TYR A 21 0.98 -7.01 -1.66
CA TYR A 21 0.21 -5.80 -1.92
C TYR A 21 0.27 -4.90 -0.69
N ILE A 22 0.43 -3.60 -0.91
CA ILE A 22 0.24 -2.59 0.14
C ILE A 22 -1.25 -2.57 0.49
N LYS A 23 -1.58 -2.72 1.76
CA LYS A 23 -2.96 -2.70 2.25
C LYS A 23 -3.46 -1.26 2.34
N VAL A 24 -4.26 -0.84 1.36
CA VAL A 24 -4.73 0.55 1.24
C VAL A 24 -5.50 1.02 2.47
N PHE A 25 -6.23 0.11 3.12
CA PHE A 25 -7.03 0.42 4.30
C PHE A 25 -6.22 1.09 5.42
N ASP A 26 -4.97 0.65 5.63
CA ASP A 26 -4.13 1.16 6.71
C ASP A 26 -3.63 2.59 6.44
N TYR A 27 -3.82 3.11 5.22
CA TYR A 27 -3.37 4.43 4.78
C TYR A 27 -4.52 5.41 4.52
N ILE A 28 -5.79 5.02 4.72
CA ILE A 28 -6.95 5.87 4.36
C ILE A 28 -6.89 7.23 5.04
N ASP A 29 -6.64 7.27 6.35
CA ASP A 29 -6.63 8.52 7.11
C ASP A 29 -5.46 9.43 6.68
N TRP A 30 -4.29 8.83 6.44
CA TRP A 30 -3.13 9.55 5.92
C TRP A 30 -3.41 10.14 4.53
N ILE A 31 -3.99 9.35 3.61
CA ILE A 31 -4.35 9.82 2.26
C ILE A 31 -5.36 10.98 2.34
N GLN A 32 -6.41 10.85 3.15
CA GLN A 32 -7.43 11.89 3.30
C GLN A 32 -6.84 13.18 3.88
N SER A 33 -5.94 13.07 4.86
CA SER A 33 -5.21 14.19 5.46
C SER A 33 -4.38 14.95 4.42
N ILE A 34 -3.66 14.25 3.55
CA ILE A 34 -2.89 14.86 2.45
C ILE A 34 -3.82 15.58 1.47
N ILE A 35 -4.94 14.96 1.07
CA ILE A 35 -5.92 15.57 0.15
C ILE A 35 -6.54 16.82 0.77
N ALA A 36 -6.76 16.83 2.09
CA ALA A 36 -7.26 17.99 2.83
C ALA A 36 -6.23 19.13 2.98
N GLY A 37 -5.00 18.97 2.48
CA GLY A 37 -3.96 20.01 2.48
C GLY A 37 -3.00 19.93 3.67
N ASN A 38 -2.96 18.83 4.41
CA ASN A 38 -1.97 18.65 5.48
C ASN A 38 -0.55 18.47 4.89
N THR A 39 0.35 19.39 5.20
CA THR A 39 1.76 19.36 4.74
C THR A 39 2.73 18.74 5.73
N THR A 40 2.26 18.34 6.92
CA THR A 40 3.08 17.77 7.99
C THR A 40 2.70 16.32 8.33
N ALA A 41 1.85 15.68 7.52
CA ALA A 41 1.42 14.31 7.74
C ALA A 41 2.60 13.33 7.64
N THR A 42 2.74 12.46 8.64
CA THR A 42 3.71 11.34 8.62
C THR A 42 3.03 10.07 8.14
N CYS A 43 3.79 9.21 7.44
CA CYS A 43 3.30 7.90 7.04
C CYS A 43 2.88 7.07 8.26
N PRO A 44 1.86 6.20 8.13
CA PRO A 44 1.57 5.16 9.13
C PRO A 44 2.83 4.32 9.41
N PRO A 45 3.03 3.86 10.67
CA PRO A 45 4.19 3.06 11.07
C PRO A 45 4.24 1.69 10.39
#